data_AF-A0A382X8I3-F1
#
_entry.id   AF-A0A382X8I3-F1
#
_cell.length_a   1.000
_cell.length_b   1.000
_cell.length_c   1.000
_cell.angle_alpha   90.00
_cell.angle_beta   90.00
_cell.angle_gamma   90.00
#
_symmetry.space_group_name_H-M   'P 1'
#
loop_
_entity.id
_entity.type
_entity.pdbx_description
1 polymer ?
#
loop_
_entity_poly.entity_id
_entity_poly.type
_entity_poly.pdbx_seq_one_letter_code
_entity_poly.pdbx_strand_id
1 'polypeptide(L)'
;GFIMARLDIDVDFDADEAHDKLDRIKKRGRNFKPVMEDIRDELRMAWTSNFTSNGLAVGGWAPLDAEYASWKAAHFPGATPLIQTGNLFKSIASLRGVEVDLDRHGARFSLADIRVAKFHQYGTTRMPKREIVFEPAGARRRWAEWMKDYIQEGRNKIEDM
;
A
#
# COMPACT_ATOMS: atom_id res chain seq x y z
N GLY A 1 9.29 1.10 74.03
CA GLY A 1 9.31 2.17 73.01
C GLY A 1 9.15 1.53 71.66
N PHE A 2 8.27 2.05 70.79
CA PHE A 2 8.15 1.58 69.41
C PHE A 2 9.26 2.21 68.55
N ILE A 3 9.95 1.40 67.76
CA ILE A 3 10.91 1.87 66.76
C ILE A 3 10.11 2.20 65.50
N MET A 4 10.10 3.47 65.09
CA MET A 4 9.61 3.87 63.77
C MET A 4 10.72 3.62 62.76
N ALA A 5 10.50 2.68 61.84
CA ALA A 5 11.34 2.55 60.66
C ALA A 5 10.83 3.54 59.61
N ARG A 6 11.69 4.47 59.21
CA ARG A 6 11.45 5.38 58.08
C ARG A 6 12.18 4.83 56.87
N LEU A 7 11.45 4.59 55.79
CA LEU A 7 11.99 4.26 54.48
C LEU A 7 11.95 5.54 53.64
N ASP A 8 13.11 6.12 53.39
CA ASP A 8 13.26 7.17 52.40
C ASP A 8 13.67 6.50 51.07
N ILE A 9 12.81 6.62 50.05
CA ILE A 9 13.10 6.15 48.69
C ILE A 9 13.46 7.39 47.88
N ASP A 10 14.71 7.44 47.41
CA ASP A 10 15.16 8.48 46.48
C ASP A 10 14.90 7.99 45.05
N VAL A 11 14.13 8.75 44.28
CA VAL A 11 13.81 8.43 42.88
C VAL A 11 14.40 9.52 42.01
N ASP A 12 15.56 9.22 41.42
CA ASP A 12 16.15 10.05 40.37
C ASP A 12 15.56 9.60 39.03
N PHE A 13 14.67 10.42 38.46
CA PHE A 13 14.03 10.16 37.18
C PHE A 13 14.33 11.32 36.23
N ASP A 14 15.03 11.01 35.13
CA ASP A 14 15.22 11.95 34.02
C ASP A 14 13.90 12.11 33.26
N ALA A 15 13.08 13.05 33.74
CA ALA A 15 11.79 13.36 33.16
C ALA A 15 11.90 13.99 31.76
N ASP A 16 13.05 14.59 31.44
CA ASP A 16 13.23 15.31 30.18
C ASP A 16 13.35 14.32 29.02
N GLU A 17 14.10 13.22 29.16
CA GLU A 17 14.17 12.18 28.13
C GLU A 17 12.79 11.56 27.86
N ALA A 18 12.02 11.31 28.93
CA ALA A 18 10.68 10.73 28.82
C ALA A 18 9.69 11.70 28.14
N HIS A 19 9.72 12.98 28.50
CA HIS A 19 8.90 14.02 27.86
C HIS A 19 9.25 14.17 26.37
N ASP A 20 10.54 14.25 26.05
CA ASP A 20 11.03 14.33 24.68
C ASP A 20 10.57 13.14 23.83
N LYS A 21 10.64 11.93 24.39
CA LYS A 21 10.17 10.72 23.71
C LYS A 21 8.67 10.75 23.45
N LEU A 22 7.87 11.18 24.43
CA LEU A 22 6.42 11.30 24.28
C LEU A 22 6.04 12.37 23.26
N ASP A 23 6.76 13.49 23.20
CA ASP A 23 6.54 14.54 22.21
C ASP A 23 6.87 14.07 20.79
N ARG A 24 7.94 13.27 20.62
CA ARG A 24 8.24 12.61 19.34
C ARG A 24 7.12 11.64 18.91
N ILE A 25 6.65 10.79 19.82
CA ILE A 25 5.52 9.88 19.57
C ILE A 25 4.27 10.67 19.16
N LYS A 26 3.93 11.74 19.90
CA LYS A 26 2.79 12.62 19.63
C LYS A 26 2.89 13.30 18.27
N LYS A 27 4.09 13.77 17.88
CA LYS A 27 4.34 14.37 16.56
C LYS A 27 4.11 13.37 15.44
N ARG A 28 4.62 12.14 15.58
CA ARG A 28 4.48 11.07 14.57
C ARG A 28 3.05 10.52 14.47
N GLY A 29 2.37 10.35 15.60
CA GLY A 29 0.96 9.95 15.64
C GLY A 29 0.01 10.95 14.97
N ARG A 30 0.46 12.19 14.71
CA ARG A 30 -0.29 13.21 13.96
C ARG A 30 0.03 13.23 12.47
N ASN A 31 1.05 12.51 12.01
CA ASN A 31 1.49 12.51 10.62
C ASN A 31 2.04 11.15 10.18
N PHE A 32 1.17 10.33 9.60
CA PHE A 32 1.53 9.02 9.04
C PHE A 32 2.05 9.08 7.60
N LYS A 33 2.23 10.26 7.01
CA LYS A 33 2.64 10.40 5.61
C LYS A 33 3.85 9.52 5.24
N PRO A 34 4.92 9.41 6.05
CA PRO A 34 6.06 8.53 5.73
C PRO A 34 5.66 7.05 5.58
N VAL A 35 4.79 6.53 6.45
CA VAL A 35 4.28 5.16 6.36
C VAL A 35 3.34 5.00 5.17
N MET A 36 2.55 6.02 4.85
CA MET A 36 1.67 5.98 3.69
C MET A 36 2.44 5.96 2.36
N GLU A 37 3.63 6.55 2.31
CA GLU A 37 4.54 6.44 1.17
C GLU A 37 5.09 5.01 1.01
N ASP A 38 5.43 4.34 2.11
CA ASP A 38 5.84 2.92 2.08
C ASP A 38 4.71 2.00 1.60
N ILE A 39 3.48 2.24 2.09
CA ILE A 39 2.27 1.51 1.67
C ILE A 39 2.01 1.73 0.18
N ARG A 40 2.10 2.97 -0.31
CA ARG A 40 1.97 3.29 -1.73
C ARG A 40 2.96 2.47 -2.56
N ASP A 41 4.21 2.39 -2.12
CA ASP A 41 5.25 1.73 -2.88
C ASP A 41 5.05 0.20 -2.89
N GLU A 42 4.61 -0.41 -1.78
CA GLU A 42 4.19 -1.82 -1.75
C GLU A 42 3.01 -2.08 -2.70
N LEU A 43 1.97 -1.25 -2.66
CA LEU A 43 0.81 -1.37 -3.54
C LEU A 43 1.21 -1.28 -5.01
N ARG A 44 2.05 -0.30 -5.37
CA ARG A 44 2.60 -0.16 -6.72
C ARG A 44 3.32 -1.42 -7.17
N MET A 45 4.20 -1.99 -6.33
CA MET A 45 4.92 -3.22 -6.64
C MET A 45 3.98 -4.41 -6.79
N ALA A 46 3.04 -4.60 -5.86
CA ALA A 46 2.10 -5.70 -5.88
C ALA A 46 1.19 -5.65 -7.11
N TRP A 47 0.62 -4.49 -7.44
CA TRP A 47 -0.23 -4.33 -8.61
C TRP A 47 0.54 -4.49 -9.91
N THR A 48 1.77 -3.97 -10.00
CA THR A 48 2.65 -4.18 -11.16
C THR A 48 2.94 -5.66 -11.37
N SER A 49 3.32 -6.37 -10.30
CA SER A 49 3.61 -7.80 -10.35
C SER A 49 2.38 -8.63 -10.71
N ASN A 50 1.20 -8.26 -10.21
CA ASN A 50 -0.04 -8.91 -10.58
C ASN A 50 -0.35 -8.73 -12.07
N PHE A 51 -0.08 -7.53 -12.60
CA PHE A 51 -0.29 -7.23 -14.01
C PHE A 51 0.63 -8.05 -14.92
N THR A 52 1.92 -8.11 -14.61
CA THR A 52 2.91 -8.84 -15.42
C THR A 52 2.76 -10.36 -15.31
N SER A 53 2.12 -10.85 -14.25
CA SER A 53 1.83 -12.27 -14.04
C SER A 53 0.45 -12.71 -14.54
N ASN A 54 -0.32 -11.86 -15.24
CA ASN A 54 -1.69 -12.17 -15.65
C ASN A 54 -2.63 -12.52 -14.48
N GLY A 55 -2.51 -11.79 -13.36
CA GLY A 55 -3.45 -11.86 -12.26
C GLY A 55 -3.18 -12.94 -11.22
N LEU A 56 -2.00 -13.58 -11.21
CA LEU A 56 -1.75 -14.73 -10.32
C LEU A 56 -1.99 -14.41 -8.83
N ALA A 57 -1.69 -13.18 -8.38
CA ALA A 57 -1.89 -12.79 -6.98
C ALA A 57 -3.37 -12.77 -6.55
N VAL A 58 -4.28 -12.74 -7.52
CA VAL A 58 -5.75 -12.68 -7.32
C VAL A 58 -6.46 -13.89 -7.93
N GLY A 59 -5.73 -15.00 -8.13
CA GLY A 59 -6.28 -16.27 -8.63
C GLY A 59 -6.13 -16.50 -10.13
N GLY A 60 -5.44 -15.61 -10.84
CA GLY A 60 -5.28 -15.64 -12.29
C GLY A 60 -6.45 -14.97 -13.01
N TRP A 61 -6.13 -14.17 -14.02
CA TRP A 61 -7.15 -13.58 -14.88
C TRP A 61 -7.63 -14.58 -15.90
N ALA A 62 -8.94 -14.59 -16.16
CA ALA A 62 -9.50 -15.39 -17.23
C ALA A 62 -8.85 -15.03 -18.58
N PRO A 63 -8.54 -16.03 -19.43
CA PRO A 63 -7.98 -15.80 -20.74
C PRO A 63 -8.92 -14.95 -21.59
N LEU A 64 -8.38 -14.40 -22.68
CA LEU A 64 -9.21 -13.79 -23.72
C LEU A 64 -10.00 -14.91 -24.43
N ASP A 65 -11.20 -14.59 -24.92
CA ASP A 65 -11.89 -15.50 -25.83
C ASP A 65 -11.05 -15.71 -27.10
N ALA A 66 -11.20 -16.87 -27.75
CA ALA A 66 -10.30 -17.27 -28.82
C ALA A 66 -10.33 -16.32 -30.04
N GLU A 67 -11.50 -15.77 -30.35
CA GLU A 67 -11.68 -14.85 -31.47
C GLU A 67 -10.97 -13.52 -31.19
N TYR A 68 -11.25 -12.91 -30.03
CA TYR A 68 -10.60 -11.67 -29.62
C TYR A 68 -9.10 -11.87 -29.38
N ALA A 69 -8.67 -13.00 -28.84
CA ALA A 69 -7.25 -13.34 -28.69
C ALA A 69 -6.54 -13.37 -30.06
N SER A 70 -7.17 -13.99 -31.07
CA SER A 70 -6.62 -14.08 -32.42
C SER A 70 -6.55 -12.71 -33.10
N TRP A 71 -7.64 -11.93 -33.01
CA TRP A 71 -7.64 -10.55 -33.50
C TRP A 71 -6.54 -9.73 -32.82
N LYS A 72 -6.44 -9.81 -31.49
CA LYS A 72 -5.45 -9.07 -30.72
C LYS A 72 -4.03 -9.50 -31.05
N ALA A 73 -3.76 -10.79 -31.24
CA ALA A 73 -2.43 -11.27 -31.64
C ALA A 73 -1.98 -10.70 -32.99
N ALA A 74 -2.91 -10.52 -33.94
CA ALA A 74 -2.62 -9.92 -35.24
C ALA A 74 -2.39 -8.39 -35.15
N HIS A 75 -3.15 -7.68 -34.32
CA HIS A 75 -3.11 -6.20 -34.25
C HIS A 75 -2.13 -5.66 -33.19
N PHE A 76 -1.86 -6.44 -32.15
CA PHE A 76 -0.99 -6.12 -31.02
C PHE A 76 -0.12 -7.33 -30.66
N PRO A 77 0.84 -7.72 -31.52
CA PRO A 77 1.66 -8.91 -31.31
C PRO A 77 2.38 -8.86 -29.96
N GLY A 78 2.30 -9.96 -29.19
CA GLY A 78 2.93 -10.09 -27.87
C GLY A 78 2.21 -9.40 -26.72
N ALA A 79 1.09 -8.71 -26.96
CA ALA A 79 0.37 -8.00 -25.91
C ALA A 79 -0.43 -8.96 -25.01
N THR A 80 -0.08 -9.01 -23.72
CA THR A 80 -0.79 -9.80 -22.71
C THR A 80 -2.21 -9.29 -22.44
N PRO A 81 -3.09 -10.08 -21.79
CA PRO A 81 -4.36 -9.59 -21.26
C PRO A 81 -4.23 -8.22 -20.56
N LEU A 82 -5.21 -7.34 -20.78
CA LEU A 82 -5.24 -5.92 -20.33
C LEU A 82 -4.21 -4.95 -20.93
N ILE A 83 -3.23 -5.42 -21.71
CA ILE A 83 -2.33 -4.54 -22.46
C ILE A 83 -2.85 -4.39 -23.88
N GLN A 84 -3.32 -3.21 -24.26
CA GLN A 84 -3.55 -2.86 -25.67
C GLN A 84 -2.57 -1.76 -26.09
N THR A 85 -2.63 -0.60 -25.44
CA THR A 85 -1.68 0.52 -25.64
C THR A 85 -0.61 0.59 -24.55
N GLY A 86 -0.78 -0.18 -23.46
CA GLY A 86 0.05 -0.11 -22.27
C GLY A 86 -0.25 1.06 -21.32
N ASN A 87 -1.20 1.95 -21.64
CA ASN A 87 -1.50 3.11 -20.80
C ASN A 87 -1.98 2.72 -19.40
N LEU A 88 -2.89 1.74 -19.29
CA LEU A 88 -3.35 1.22 -18.00
C LEU A 88 -2.17 0.67 -17.18
N PHE A 89 -1.31 -0.14 -17.79
CA PHE A 89 -0.12 -0.67 -17.12
C PHE A 89 0.82 0.45 -16.66
N LYS A 90 1.11 1.43 -17.52
CA LYS A 90 1.96 2.59 -17.16
C LYS A 90 1.37 3.36 -15.99
N SER A 91 0.07 3.58 -15.96
CA SER A 91 -0.59 4.27 -14.85
C SER A 91 -0.50 3.50 -13.55
N ILE A 92 -0.68 2.18 -13.56
CA ILE A 92 -0.49 1.35 -12.35
C ILE A 92 0.97 1.31 -11.91
N ALA A 93 1.89 1.09 -12.85
CA ALA A 93 3.31 0.87 -12.55
C ALA A 93 4.04 2.13 -12.06
N SER A 94 3.60 3.30 -12.52
CA SER A 94 4.17 4.59 -12.13
C SER A 94 3.31 5.37 -11.15
N LEU A 95 2.08 4.92 -10.91
CA LEU A 95 1.01 5.70 -10.26
C LEU A 95 0.76 7.07 -10.92
N ARG A 96 1.22 7.31 -12.16
CA ARG A 96 0.90 8.53 -12.93
C ARG A 96 -0.48 8.43 -13.57
N GLY A 97 -1.32 9.43 -13.34
CA GLY A 97 -2.75 9.38 -13.69
C GLY A 97 -3.58 8.54 -12.72
N VAL A 98 -2.97 8.13 -11.59
CA VAL A 98 -3.69 7.70 -10.39
C VAL A 98 -3.71 8.90 -9.46
N GLU A 99 -4.89 9.30 -8.99
CA GLU A 99 -4.96 10.30 -7.93
C GLU A 99 -4.45 9.64 -6.65
N VAL A 100 -3.33 10.16 -6.12
CA VAL A 100 -2.75 9.70 -4.86
C VAL A 100 -2.83 10.87 -3.89
N ASP A 101 -3.81 10.81 -3.00
CA ASP A 101 -3.97 11.78 -1.92
C ASP A 101 -3.44 11.15 -0.64
N LEU A 102 -2.21 11.53 -0.27
CA LEU A 102 -1.60 11.15 1.00
C LEU A 102 -1.74 12.32 1.96
N ASP A 103 -2.58 12.14 2.97
CA ASP A 103 -2.68 13.09 4.07
C ASP A 103 -2.06 12.51 5.34
N ARG A 104 -2.16 13.27 6.41
CA ARG A 104 -1.57 12.93 7.70
C ARG A 104 -2.26 11.73 8.39
N HIS A 105 -3.41 11.27 7.89
CA HIS A 105 -4.29 10.25 8.44
C HIS A 105 -4.61 9.09 7.48
N GLY A 106 -4.30 9.22 6.19
CA GLY A 106 -4.68 8.20 5.22
C GLY A 106 -4.08 8.39 3.83
N ALA A 107 -4.39 7.41 2.99
CA ALA A 107 -4.06 7.39 1.58
C ALA A 107 -5.31 7.08 0.77
N ARG A 108 -5.61 7.89 -0.25
CA ARG A 108 -6.63 7.58 -1.25
C ARG A 108 -5.95 7.36 -2.60
N PHE A 109 -6.34 6.28 -3.26
CA PHE A 109 -5.90 5.93 -4.61
C PHE A 109 -7.11 5.89 -5.55
N SER A 110 -7.09 6.68 -6.63
CA SER A 110 -8.16 6.71 -7.62
C SER A 110 -7.65 6.38 -9.02
N LEU A 111 -8.27 5.38 -9.65
CA LEU A 111 -8.09 5.07 -11.08
C LEU A 111 -9.17 5.72 -11.97
N ALA A 112 -9.86 6.77 -11.48
CA ALA A 112 -11.06 7.32 -12.11
C ALA A 112 -10.85 7.77 -13.56
N ASP A 113 -9.66 8.27 -13.90
CA ASP A 113 -9.32 8.69 -15.27
C ASP A 113 -9.11 7.52 -16.24
N ILE A 114 -9.11 6.29 -15.73
CA ILE A 114 -8.97 5.07 -16.52
C ILE A 114 -10.30 4.32 -16.51
N ARG A 115 -11.29 4.84 -17.24
CA ARG A 115 -12.65 4.27 -17.34
C ARG A 115 -12.66 2.75 -17.54
N VAL A 116 -11.74 2.23 -18.36
CA VAL A 116 -11.61 0.81 -18.67
C VAL A 116 -11.17 -0.03 -17.46
N ALA A 117 -10.40 0.54 -16.53
CA ALA A 117 -9.96 -0.15 -15.31
C ALA A 117 -11.15 -0.61 -14.45
N LYS A 118 -12.21 0.21 -14.36
CA LYS A 118 -13.42 -0.14 -13.59
C LYS A 118 -14.11 -1.40 -14.13
N PHE A 119 -14.23 -1.53 -15.45
CA PHE A 119 -14.87 -2.70 -16.06
C PHE A 119 -14.07 -3.98 -15.84
N HIS A 120 -12.74 -3.89 -15.79
CA HIS A 120 -11.90 -5.03 -15.45
C HIS A 120 -11.92 -5.32 -13.94
N GLN A 121 -11.82 -4.31 -13.09
CA GLN A 121 -11.81 -4.46 -11.63
C GLN A 121 -13.02 -5.24 -11.12
N TYR A 122 -14.20 -4.99 -11.66
CA TYR A 122 -15.45 -5.59 -11.21
C TYR A 122 -16.03 -6.63 -12.17
N GLY A 123 -15.56 -6.66 -13.42
CA GLY A 123 -16.20 -7.41 -14.49
C GLY A 123 -17.50 -6.75 -14.96
N THR A 124 -18.07 -7.31 -16.02
CA THR A 124 -19.41 -7.00 -16.52
C THR A 124 -20.09 -8.28 -17.01
N THR A 125 -21.34 -8.21 -17.45
CA THR A 125 -22.03 -9.37 -18.07
C THR A 125 -21.31 -9.92 -19.31
N ARG A 126 -20.47 -9.12 -19.97
CA ARG A 126 -19.76 -9.50 -21.20
C ARG A 126 -18.23 -9.50 -21.05
N MET A 127 -17.72 -9.28 -19.84
CA MET A 127 -16.29 -9.13 -19.60
C MET A 127 -15.93 -9.75 -18.24
N PRO A 128 -15.08 -10.78 -18.20
CA PRO A 128 -14.70 -11.37 -16.92
C PRO A 128 -13.92 -10.37 -16.07
N LYS A 129 -14.10 -10.49 -14.75
CA LYS A 129 -13.34 -9.74 -13.76
C LYS A 129 -11.84 -10.04 -13.93
N ARG A 130 -11.04 -8.99 -13.93
CA ARG A 130 -9.58 -8.99 -13.90
C ARG A 130 -9.16 -7.96 -12.86
N GLU A 131 -9.05 -8.42 -11.62
CA GLU A 131 -8.75 -7.55 -10.47
C GLU A 131 -7.34 -6.98 -10.58
N ILE A 132 -7.27 -5.65 -10.61
CA ILE A 132 -6.04 -4.88 -10.83
C ILE A 132 -5.57 -4.31 -9.49
N VAL A 133 -6.50 -3.70 -8.76
CA VAL A 133 -6.28 -3.08 -7.45
C VAL A 133 -6.80 -4.03 -6.38
N PHE A 134 -5.92 -4.41 -5.46
CA PHE A 134 -6.22 -5.30 -4.35
C PHE A 134 -5.29 -5.01 -3.17
N GLU A 135 -5.69 -5.45 -1.97
CA GLU A 135 -4.80 -5.50 -0.81
C GLU A 135 -3.91 -6.77 -0.91
N PRO A 136 -2.57 -6.64 -0.93
CA PRO A 136 -1.67 -7.81 -0.96
C PRO A 136 -1.88 -8.71 0.25
N ALA A 137 -1.65 -10.02 0.08
CA ALA A 137 -1.81 -10.97 1.18
C ALA A 137 -0.98 -10.57 2.42
N GLY A 138 -1.64 -10.48 3.57
CA GLY A 138 -1.01 -10.09 4.85
C GLY A 138 -0.65 -8.62 5.00
N ALA A 139 -1.04 -7.75 4.05
CA ALA A 139 -0.67 -6.34 4.06
C ALA A 139 -1.22 -5.61 5.29
N ARG A 140 -2.48 -5.82 5.67
CA ARG A 140 -3.05 -5.25 6.91
C ARG A 140 -2.16 -5.41 8.14
N ARG A 141 -1.59 -6.60 8.36
CA ARG A 141 -0.70 -6.85 9.51
C ARG A 141 0.63 -6.11 9.34
N ARG A 142 1.25 -6.19 8.16
CA ARG A 142 2.52 -5.49 7.88
C ARG A 142 2.38 -3.98 8.03
N TRP A 143 1.32 -3.39 7.49
CA TRP A 143 1.07 -1.96 7.58
C TRP A 143 0.81 -1.51 9.01
N ALA A 144 0.11 -2.32 9.81
CA ALA A 144 -0.06 -2.04 11.23
C ALA A 144 1.28 -2.04 11.97
N GLU A 145 2.18 -2.98 11.66
CA GLU A 145 3.55 -2.97 12.23
C GLU A 145 4.34 -1.74 11.77
N TRP A 146 4.31 -1.38 10.49
CA TRP A 146 4.98 -0.15 10.01
C TRP A 146 4.47 1.11 10.71
N MET A 147 3.15 1.20 10.92
CA MET A 147 2.56 2.31 11.68
C MET A 147 3.04 2.31 13.14
N LYS A 148 3.08 1.14 13.78
CA LYS A 148 3.54 0.97 15.17
C LYS A 148 5.00 1.38 15.31
N ASP A 149 5.87 0.82 14.47
CA ASP A 149 7.32 1.05 14.48
C ASP A 149 7.62 2.54 14.18
N TYR A 150 6.92 3.14 13.22
CA TYR A 150 7.05 4.57 12.95
C TYR A 150 6.61 5.42 14.14
N ILE A 151 5.48 5.14 14.78
CA ILE A 151 5.05 5.90 15.96
C ILE A 151 6.09 5.80 17.09
N GLN A 152 6.51 4.57 17.41
CA GLN A 152 7.36 4.28 18.57
C GLN A 152 8.80 4.74 18.37
N GLU A 153 9.38 4.43 17.21
CA GLU A 153 10.82 4.51 16.97
C GLU A 153 11.17 5.56 15.93
N GLY A 154 10.20 5.99 15.11
CA GLY A 154 10.43 6.89 13.98
C GLY A 154 10.84 6.18 12.69
N ARG A 155 11.05 4.85 12.74
CA ARG A 155 11.47 4.06 11.59
C ARG A 155 10.36 3.96 10.55
N ASN A 156 10.72 4.18 9.31
CA ASN A 156 9.94 3.80 8.13
C ASN A 156 10.85 3.02 7.16
N LYS A 157 10.28 2.40 6.14
CA LYS A 157 10.99 1.45 5.28
C LYS A 157 12.20 2.05 4.53
N ILE A 158 12.25 3.38 4.44
CA ILE A 158 13.31 4.16 3.76
C ILE A 158 14.53 4.39 4.67
N GLU A 159 14.40 4.32 5.99
CA GLU A 159 15.52 4.59 6.92
C GLU A 159 16.41 3.35 7.22
N ASP A 160 15.97 2.14 6.87
CA ASP A 160 16.68 0.88 7.14
C ASP A 160 17.25 0.19 5.86
N MET A 161 17.45 0.94 4.76
CA MET A 161 18.13 0.46 3.53
C MET A 161 19.41 1.23 3.22
#